data_AF-A0A7C6TTI6-F1
#
_entry.id   AF-A0A7C6TTI6-F1
#
_cell.length_a   1.000
_cell.length_b   1.000
_cell.length_c   1.000
_cell.angle_alpha   90.00
_cell.angle_beta   90.00
_cell.angle_gamma   90.00
#
_symmetry.space_group_name_H-M   'P 1'
#
loop_
_entity.id
_entity.type
_entity.pdbx_description
1 polymer ?
#
loop_
_entity_poly.entity_id
_entity_poly.type
_entity_poly.pdbx_seq_one_letter_code
_entity_poly.pdbx_strand_id
1 'polypeptide(L)' 'MTKLTALSIALVLLLISFPLTSLGTAGDTAWLWWLGLILLTIGGLIPPVTRYTIPTEENGEE' A
#
# COMPACT_ATOMS: atom_id res chain seq x y z
N MET A 1 10.23 11.53 6.06
CA MET A 1 9.04 10.68 6.30
C MET A 1 9.53 9.49 7.10
N THR A 2 8.94 9.18 8.26
CA THR A 2 9.42 8.06 9.07
C THR A 2 9.01 6.72 8.45
N LYS A 3 9.81 5.67 8.69
CA LYS A 3 9.53 4.30 8.25
C LYS A 3 8.14 3.82 8.68
N LEU A 4 7.70 4.25 9.88
CA LEU A 4 6.37 3.95 10.40
C LEU A 4 5.27 4.56 9.53
N THR A 5 5.39 5.84 9.14
CA THR A 5 4.42 6.50 8.26
C THR A 5 4.30 5.79 6.91
N ALA A 6 5.42 5.37 6.31
CA ALA A 6 5.41 4.67 5.03
C ALA A 6 4.72 3.29 5.11
N LEU A 7 4.95 2.55 6.20
CA LEU A 7 4.29 1.28 6.47
C LEU A 7 2.79 1.45 6.77
N SER A 8 2.40 2.51 7.49
CA SER A 8 0.99 2.84 7.73
C SER A 8 0.26 3.16 6.42
N ILE A 9 0.88 3.92 5.52
CA ILE A 9 0.32 4.19 4.19
C ILE A 9 0.15 2.89 3.40
N ALA A 10 1.17 2.03 3.38
CA ALA A 10 1.09 0.72 2.72
C ALA A 10 -0.06 -0.15 3.25
N LEU A 11 -0.23 -0.20 4.57
CA LEU A 11 -1.30 -0.93 5.23
C LEU A 11 -2.67 -0.42 4.78
N VAL A 12 -2.88 0.89 4.76
CA VAL A 12 -4.15 1.50 4.34
C VAL A 12 -4.43 1.24 2.86
N LEU A 13 -3.43 1.37 1.98
CA LEU A 13 -3.59 1.04 0.56
C LEU A 13 -4.01 -0.42 0.35
N LEU A 14 -3.37 -1.36 1.05
CA LEU A 14 -3.69 -2.78 0.98
C LEU A 14 -5.09 -3.07 1.53
N LEU A 15 -5.46 -2.42 2.64
CA LEU A 15 -6.78 -2.58 3.26
C LEU A 15 -7.91 -2.12 2.33
N ILE A 16 -7.72 -1.01 1.61
CA ILE A 16 -8.71 -0.45 0.68
C ILE A 16 -8.73 -1.22 -0.64
N SER A 17 -7.60 -1.79 -1.05
CA SER A 17 -7.50 -2.55 -2.31
C SER A 17 -8.49 -3.73 -2.37
N PHE A 18 -8.67 -4.45 -1.26
CA PHE A 18 -9.55 -5.62 -1.21
C PHE A 18 -11.05 -5.29 -1.47
N PRO A 19 -11.71 -4.40 -0.70
CA PRO A 19 -13.10 -4.04 -0.96
C PRO A 19 -13.27 -3.34 -2.32
N LEU A 20 -12.28 -2.56 -2.77
CA LEU A 20 -12.32 -1.87 -4.06
C LEU A 20 -12.29 -2.86 -5.24
N THR A 21 -11.43 -3.88 -5.17
CA THR A 21 -11.37 -4.97 -6.16
C THR A 21 -12.66 -5.79 -6.15
N SER A 22 -13.19 -6.09 -4.96
CA SER A 22 -14.46 -6.82 -4.79
C SER A 22 -15.65 -6.05 -5.38
N LEU A 23 -15.71 -4.73 -5.21
CA LEU A 23 -16.76 -3.88 -5.78
C LEU A 23 -16.64 -3.84 -7.32
N GLY A 24 -15.42 -3.77 -7.84
CA GLY A 24 -15.14 -3.83 -9.27
C GLY A 24 -15.59 -5.13 -9.93
N THR A 25 -15.39 -6.28 -9.26
CA THR A 25 -15.89 -7.59 -9.74
C THR A 25 -17.41 -7.70 -9.70
N ALA A 26 -18.08 -7.09 -8.71
CA ALA A 26 -19.53 -7.20 -8.55
C ALA A 26 -20.32 -6.24 -9.47
N GLY A 27 -19.73 -5.10 -9.84
CA GLY A 27 -20.41 -4.02 -10.57
C GLY A 27 -20.15 -3.97 -12.07
N ASP A 28 -19.55 -5.02 -12.68
CA ASP A 28 -19.11 -5.07 -14.10
C ASP A 28 -18.24 -3.87 -14.52
N THR A 29 -17.67 -3.15 -13.55
CA THR A 29 -16.90 -1.94 -13.79
C THR A 29 -15.42 -2.30 -13.82
N ALA A 30 -14.98 -2.74 -15.00
CA ALA A 30 -13.61 -3.21 -15.23
C ALA A 30 -12.53 -2.21 -14.76
N TRP A 31 -12.81 -0.90 -14.83
CA TRP A 31 -11.89 0.15 -14.36
C TRP A 31 -11.64 0.10 -12.84
N LEU A 32 -12.67 -0.16 -12.02
CA LEU A 32 -12.52 -0.25 -10.56
C LEU A 32 -11.67 -1.46 -10.16
N TRP A 33 -11.81 -2.56 -10.89
CA TRP A 33 -11.00 -3.75 -10.69
C TRP A 33 -9.51 -3.50 -10.96
N TRP A 34 -9.19 -2.84 -12.08
CA TRP A 34 -7.81 -2.43 -12.39
C TRP A 34 -7.25 -1.44 -11.37
N LEU A 35 -8.07 -0.50 -10.89
CA LEU A 35 -7.66 0.45 -9.84
C LEU A 35 -7.31 -0.27 -8.53
N GLY A 36 -8.12 -1.26 -8.14
CA GLY A 36 -7.87 -2.12 -6.98
C GLY A 36 -6.54 -2.89 -7.09
N LEU A 37 -6.25 -3.44 -8.28
CA LEU A 37 -4.98 -4.13 -8.56
C LEU A 37 -3.76 -3.20 -8.54
N ILE A 38 -3.90 -1.98 -9.05
CA ILE A 38 -2.82 -0.99 -9.00
C ILE A 38 -2.54 -0.62 -7.53
N LEU A 39 -3.58 -0.38 -6.73
CA LEU A 39 -3.44 -0.12 -5.30
C LEU A 39 -2.82 -1.31 -4.55
N LEU A 40 -3.19 -2.55 -4.91
CA LEU A 40 -2.62 -3.76 -4.33
C LEU A 40 -1.12 -3.84 -4.61
N THR A 41 -0.76 -3.61 -5.88
CA THR A 41 0.62 -3.73 -6.35
C THR A 41 1.47 -2.66 -5.70
N ILE A 42 1.02 -1.40 -5.68
CA ILE A 42 1.75 -0.30 -5.05
C ILE A 42 1.82 -0.50 -3.52
N GLY A 43 0.69 -0.81 -2.87
CA GLY A 43 0.62 -1.09 -1.44
C GLY A 43 1.53 -2.25 -1.00
N GLY A 44 1.62 -3.29 -1.82
CA GLY A 44 2.51 -4.43 -1.60
C GLY A 44 3.98 -4.17 -1.91
N LEU A 45 4.29 -3.22 -2.81
CA LEU A 45 5.67 -2.82 -3.14
C LEU A 45 6.27 -1.83 -2.15
N ILE A 46 5.45 -1.02 -1.46
CA ILE A 46 5.96 -0.03 -0.49
C ILE A 46 6.78 -0.71 0.65
N PRO A 47 6.37 -1.80 1.31
CA PRO A 47 7.15 -2.45 2.37
C PRO A 47 8.53 -2.99 1.91
N PRO A 48 8.66 -3.74 0.79
CA PRO A 48 9.96 -4.17 0.31
C PRO A 48 10.80 -2.99 -0.18
N VAL A 49 10.23 -2.01 -0.89
CA VAL A 49 10.98 -0.83 -1.35
C VAL A 49 11.52 -0.04 -0.14
N THR A 50 10.66 0.29 0.83
CA THR A 50 11.08 1.01 2.05
C THR A 50 12.12 0.23 2.87
N ARG A 51 12.10 -1.11 2.82
CA ARG A 51 13.13 -1.94 3.45
C ARG A 51 14.51 -1.80 2.80
N TYR A 52 14.59 -1.55 1.49
CA TYR A 52 15.84 -1.42 0.76
C TYR A 52 16.30 0.03 0.54
N THR A 53 15.39 1.00 0.57
CA THR A 53 15.69 2.41 0.27
C THR A 53 15.83 3.30 1.49
N ILE A 54 15.14 2.98 2.60
CA ILE A 54 15.22 3.76 3.83
C ILE A 54 16.15 2.98 4.78
N PRO A 55 17.43 3.42 4.96
CA PRO A 55 18.21 2.94 6.09
C PRO A 55 17.39 3.22 7.34
N THR A 56 17.31 2.24 8.26
CA THR A 56 16.61 2.44 9.53
C THR A 56 17.32 3.59 10.22
N GLU A 57 16.77 4.80 10.15
CA GLU A 57 17.20 5.89 10.99
C GLU A 57 16.87 5.42 12.40
N GLU A 58 17.92 4.96 13.08
CA GLU A 58 17.96 4.85 14.52
C GLU A 58 17.58 6.24 15.03
N ASN A 59 16.33 6.39 15.42
CA ASN A 59 15.88 7.56 16.16
C ASN A 59 16.57 7.47 17.52
N GLY A 60 17.80 7.98 17.59
CA GLY A 60 18.50 8.26 18.83
C GLY A 60 17.68 9.29 19.58
N GLU A 61 16.79 8.82 20.43
CA GLU A 61 16.20 9.62 21.50
C GLU A 61 17.24 9.63 22.64
N GLU A 62 18.05 10.68 22.67
CA GLU A 62 18.85 11.09 23.84
C GLU A 62 17.95 11.55 24.99
#